data_AF-A0A8T7ER80-F1
#
_entry.id   AF-A0A8T7ER80-F1
#
_cell.length_a   1.000
_cell.length_b   1.000
_cell.length_c   1.000
_cell.angle_alpha   90.00
_cell.angle_beta   90.00
_cell.angle_gamma   90.00
#
_symmetry.space_group_name_H-M   'P 1'
#
loop_
_entity.id
_entity.type
_entity.pdbx_description
1 polymer ?
#
loop_
_entity_poly.entity_id
_entity_poly.type
_entity_poly.pdbx_seq_one_letter_code
_entity_poly.pdbx_strand_id
1 'polypeptide(L)'
;MAGAGTGKTTVLVERFIALLDANPDWPITAVVAITFTESAAEEMRSRVRQRILQRISTAKGEDRRRWAEHLSRIVATRISTIHGLCSEVIRANAAAVGVDPGS
;
A
#
# COMPACT_ATOMS: atom_id res chain seq x y z
N MET A 1 -26.47 9.75 7.90
CA MET A 1 -26.28 8.42 7.29
C MET A 1 -25.25 8.56 6.16
N ALA A 2 -24.10 7.92 6.26
CA ALA A 2 -23.13 7.85 5.16
C ALA A 2 -23.37 6.54 4.40
N GLY A 3 -23.84 6.62 3.15
CA GLY A 3 -24.17 5.45 2.34
C GLY A 3 -22.93 4.59 2.04
N ALA A 4 -23.12 3.28 2.04
CA ALA A 4 -22.18 2.33 1.45
C ALA A 4 -21.94 2.73 -0.02
N GLY A 5 -20.67 2.97 -0.40
CA GLY A 5 -20.29 3.40 -1.76
C GLY A 5 -19.76 4.84 -1.90
N THR A 6 -19.50 5.57 -0.80
CA THR A 6 -19.11 7.00 -0.79
C THR A 6 -17.69 7.34 -1.30
N GLY A 7 -17.06 6.51 -2.14
CA GLY A 7 -15.75 6.83 -2.74
C GLY A 7 -14.57 6.90 -1.75
N LYS A 8 -14.74 6.47 -0.50
CA LYS A 8 -13.68 6.51 0.54
C LYS A 8 -12.46 5.68 0.13
N THR A 9 -12.67 4.49 -0.44
CA THR A 9 -11.59 3.66 -0.98
C THR A 9 -10.89 4.35 -2.15
N THR A 10 -11.62 5.05 -3.01
CA THR A 10 -11.04 5.86 -4.08
C THR A 10 -10.16 6.98 -3.52
N VAL A 11 -10.64 7.69 -2.48
CA VAL A 11 -9.86 8.74 -1.80
C VAL A 11 -8.58 8.18 -1.18
N LEU A 12 -8.62 7.00 -0.56
CA LEU A 12 -7.43 6.36 0.01
C LEU A 12 -6.43 5.92 -1.06
N VAL A 13 -6.90 5.38 -2.19
CA VAL A 13 -6.04 5.03 -3.33
C VAL A 13 -5.38 6.29 -3.91
N GLU A 14 -6.15 7.37 -4.12
CA GLU A 14 -5.58 8.63 -4.60
C GLU A 14 -4.57 9.21 -3.63
N ARG A 15 -4.84 9.14 -2.33
CA ARG A 15 -3.90 9.62 -1.31
C ARG A 15 -2.61 8.79 -1.30
N PHE A 16 -2.70 7.47 -1.47
CA PHE A 16 -1.53 6.60 -1.59
C PHE A 16 -0.66 7.00 -2.79
N ILE A 17 -1.28 7.18 -3.96
CA ILE A 17 -0.58 7.61 -5.18
C ILE A 17 0.00 9.01 -5.01
N ALA A 18 -0.75 9.94 -4.42
CA ALA A 18 -0.30 11.32 -4.17
C ALA A 18 0.92 11.39 -3.25
N LEU A 19 1.01 10.50 -2.25
CA LEU A 19 2.19 10.42 -1.37
C LEU A 19 3.44 9.96 -2.14
N LEU A 20 3.31 8.99 -3.04
CA LEU A 20 4.43 8.55 -3.88
C LEU A 20 4.80 9.59 -4.95
N ASP A 21 3.80 10.28 -5.51
CA ASP A 21 4.00 11.40 -6.43
C ASP A 21 4.83 12.52 -5.73
N ALA A 22 4.45 12.89 -4.50
CA ALA A 22 5.08 13.96 -3.72
C ALA A 22 6.46 13.60 -3.14
N ASN A 23 6.82 12.31 -3.07
CA ASN A 23 8.09 11.83 -2.51
C ASN A 23 8.78 10.88 -3.49
N PRO A 24 9.50 11.40 -4.51
CA PRO A 24 10.04 10.56 -5.60
C PRO A 24 11.03 9.49 -5.19
N ASP A 25 11.76 9.70 -4.09
CA ASP A 25 12.77 8.76 -3.60
C ASP A 25 12.18 7.65 -2.70
N TRP A 26 10.87 7.71 -2.39
CA TRP A 26 10.26 6.72 -1.52
C TRP A 26 10.03 5.40 -2.23
N PRO A 27 10.45 4.25 -1.65
CA PRO A 27 9.98 2.97 -2.14
C PRO A 27 8.48 2.85 -1.89
N ILE A 28 7.79 2.01 -2.68
CA ILE A 28 6.34 1.78 -2.52
C ILE A 28 5.97 1.24 -1.12
N THR A 29 6.94 0.67 -0.40
CA THR A 29 6.80 0.14 0.96
C THR A 29 6.85 1.21 2.06
N ALA A 30 7.22 2.46 1.72
CA ALA A 30 7.24 3.58 2.66
C ALA A 30 5.82 4.06 3.03
N VAL A 31 4.82 3.77 2.20
CA VAL A 31 3.42 4.08 2.48
C VAL A 31 2.71 2.85 3.03
N VAL A 32 2.19 2.97 4.25
CA VAL A 32 1.40 1.92 4.91
C VAL A 32 -0.08 2.28 4.80
N ALA A 33 -0.90 1.36 4.31
CA ALA A 33 -2.34 1.48 4.32
C ALA A 33 -2.97 0.31 5.06
N ILE A 34 -3.92 0.62 5.94
CA ILE A 34 -4.54 -0.35 6.85
C ILE A 34 -6.04 -0.36 6.59
N THR A 35 -6.63 -1.55 6.54
CA THR A 35 -8.08 -1.75 6.40
C THR A 35 -8.59 -2.82 7.37
N PHE A 36 -9.89 -3.07 7.35
CA PHE A 36 -10.54 -4.02 8.28
C PHE A 36 -10.56 -5.46 7.76
N THR A 37 -10.63 -5.67 6.44
CA THR A 37 -10.76 -7.00 5.84
C THR A 37 -9.69 -7.27 4.80
N GLU A 38 -9.31 -8.54 4.64
CA GLU A 38 -8.36 -8.95 3.60
C GLU A 38 -8.87 -8.62 2.20
N SER A 39 -10.18 -8.79 1.97
CA SER A 39 -10.83 -8.41 0.70
C SER A 39 -10.68 -6.93 0.38
N ALA A 40 -10.80 -6.04 1.37
CA ALA A 40 -10.59 -4.62 1.17
C ALA A 40 -9.11 -4.28 0.93
N ALA A 41 -8.18 -5.03 1.53
CA ALA A 41 -6.75 -4.84 1.34
C ALA A 41 -6.36 -5.23 -0.10
N GLU A 42 -6.91 -6.34 -0.58
CA GLU A 42 -6.72 -6.82 -1.95
C GLU A 42 -7.37 -5.88 -2.97
N GLU A 43 -8.59 -5.41 -2.72
CA GLU A 43 -9.25 -4.40 -3.56
C GLU A 43 -8.39 -3.13 -3.64
N MET A 44 -7.86 -2.65 -2.51
CA MET A 44 -6.99 -1.46 -2.49
C MET A 44 -5.69 -1.71 -3.27
N ARG A 45 -5.01 -2.85 -3.09
CA ARG A 45 -3.83 -3.23 -3.89
C ARG A 45 -4.11 -3.23 -5.38
N SER A 46 -5.24 -3.82 -5.79
CA SER A 46 -5.66 -3.88 -7.19
C SER A 46 -5.87 -2.46 -7.78
N ARG A 47 -6.55 -1.58 -7.04
CA ARG A 47 -6.78 -0.20 -7.46
C ARG A 47 -5.49 0.62 -7.52
N VAL A 48 -4.58 0.47 -6.56
CA VAL A 48 -3.25 1.11 -6.59
C VAL A 48 -2.46 0.65 -7.81
N ARG A 49 -2.45 -0.66 -8.11
CA ARG A 49 -1.80 -1.21 -9.31
C ARG A 49 -2.35 -0.57 -10.59
N GLN A 50 -3.67 -0.44 -10.71
CA GLN A 50 -4.30 0.22 -11.87
C GLN A 50 -3.87 1.68 -12.01
N ARG A 51 -3.80 2.44 -10.91
CA ARG A 51 -3.33 3.82 -10.94
C ARG A 51 -1.86 3.96 -11.31
N ILE A 52 -1.00 3.06 -10.84
CA ILE A 52 0.40 3.01 -11.26
C ILE A 52 0.51 2.77 -12.77
N LEU A 53 -0.25 1.83 -13.32
CA LEU A 53 -0.28 1.57 -14.77
C LEU A 53 -0.71 2.82 -15.58
N GLN A 54 -1.69 3.58 -15.08
CA GLN A 54 -2.10 4.85 -15.70
C GLN A 54 -1.02 5.95 -15.61
N ARG A 55 -0.25 5.98 -14.52
CA ARG A 55 0.91 6.88 -14.41
C ARG A 55 1.99 6.50 -15.42
N ILE A 56 2.30 5.21 -15.56
CA ILE A 56 3.29 4.71 -16.53
C ILE A 56 2.90 5.08 -17.98
N SER A 57 1.61 5.00 -18.33
CA SER A 57 1.16 5.27 -19.71
C SER A 57 1.28 6.74 -20.12
N THR A 58 1.30 7.65 -19.15
CA THR A 58 1.35 9.11 -19.37
C THR A 58 2.72 9.73 -19.04
N ALA A 59 3.51 9.09 -18.18
CA ALA A 59 4.85 9.55 -17.78
C ALA A 59 5.92 9.30 -18.86
N LYS A 60 7.01 10.06 -18.78
CA LYS A 60 8.19 9.97 -19.68
C LYS A 60 9.48 9.95 -18.88
N GLY A 61 10.57 9.52 -19.52
CA GLY A 61 11.91 9.58 -18.95
C GLY A 61 12.03 8.89 -17.59
N GLU A 62 12.57 9.61 -16.61
CA GLU A 62 12.81 9.13 -15.26
C GLU A 62 11.53 8.82 -14.49
N ASP A 63 10.49 9.64 -14.62
CA ASP A 63 9.20 9.39 -13.97
C ASP A 63 8.58 8.06 -14.41
N ARG A 64 8.67 7.74 -15.70
CA ARG A 64 8.17 6.45 -16.20
C ARG A 64 8.94 5.28 -15.60
N ARG A 65 10.27 5.40 -15.44
CA ARG A 65 11.10 4.37 -14.81
C ARG A 65 10.75 4.20 -13.32
N ARG A 66 10.59 5.31 -12.59
CA ARG A 66 10.16 5.32 -11.18
C ARG A 66 8.83 4.58 -11.00
N TRP A 67 7.82 4.91 -11.79
CA TRP A 67 6.52 4.23 -11.71
C TRP A 67 6.59 2.76 -12.10
N ALA A 68 7.44 2.38 -13.07
CA ALA A 68 7.67 0.99 -13.41
C ALA A 68 8.34 0.19 -12.27
N GLU A 69 9.24 0.82 -11.51
CA GLU A 69 9.80 0.21 -10.30
C GLU A 69 8.76 0.01 -9.21
N HIS A 70 7.88 1.00 -8.98
CA HIS A 70 6.75 0.81 -8.06
C HIS A 70 5.86 -0.37 -8.48
N LEU A 71 5.62 -0.54 -9.78
CA LEU A 71 4.84 -1.67 -10.29
C LEU A 71 5.54 -3.01 -10.04
N SER A 72 6.86 -3.12 -10.23
CA SER A 72 7.59 -4.37 -10.00
C SER A 72 7.58 -4.78 -8.52
N ARG A 73 7.48 -3.80 -7.62
CA ARG A 73 7.42 -4.00 -6.16
C ARG A 73 6.00 -3.99 -5.59
N ILE A 74 4.95 -4.01 -6.42
CA ILE A 74 3.55 -3.89 -5.97
C ILE A 74 3.15 -4.97 -4.95
N VAL A 75 3.70 -6.17 -5.08
CA VAL A 75 3.43 -7.30 -4.16
C VAL A 75 4.01 -7.04 -2.77
N ALA A 76 5.11 -6.28 -2.67
CA ALA A 76 5.74 -5.93 -1.40
C ALA A 76 5.05 -4.75 -0.69
N THR A 77 3.97 -4.19 -1.25
CA THR A 77 3.27 -3.06 -0.62
C THR A 77 2.71 -3.39 0.75
N ARG A 78 2.83 -2.43 1.68
CA ARG A 78 2.31 -2.54 3.04
C ARG A 78 0.85 -2.11 3.10
N ILE A 79 0.02 -2.79 2.31
CA ILE A 79 -1.44 -2.68 2.33
C ILE A 79 -1.96 -3.93 3.02
N SER A 80 -2.45 -3.81 4.25
CA SER A 80 -2.82 -4.98 5.08
C SER A 80 -4.03 -4.69 5.97
N THR A 81 -4.49 -5.71 6.69
CA THR A 81 -5.46 -5.53 7.76
C THR A 81 -4.79 -5.02 9.04
N ILE A 82 -5.58 -4.46 9.97
CA ILE A 82 -5.11 -4.09 11.31
C ILE A 82 -4.38 -5.27 11.98
N HIS A 83 -4.98 -6.46 11.94
CA HIS A 83 -4.38 -7.67 12.50
C HIS A 83 -3.08 -8.07 11.79
N GLY A 84 -3.04 -7.97 10.47
CA GLY A 84 -1.83 -8.21 9.67
C GLY A 84 -0.68 -7.29 10.07
N LEU A 85 -0.96 -6.00 10.27
CA LEU A 85 0.04 -5.04 10.76
C LEU A 85 0.48 -5.34 12.19
N CYS A 86 -0.45 -5.57 13.12
CA CYS A 86 -0.11 -5.92 14.50
C CYS A 86 0.80 -7.15 14.56
N SER A 87 0.51 -8.16 13.73
CA SER A 87 1.33 -9.36 13.63
C SER A 87 2.74 -9.08 13.08
N GLU A 88 2.87 -8.19 12.10
CA GLU A 88 4.17 -7.74 11.58
C GLU A 88 4.97 -6.98 12.63
N VAL A 89 4.34 -6.05 13.36
CA VAL A 89 4.98 -5.27 14.42
C VAL A 89 5.45 -6.18 15.56
N ILE A 90 4.62 -7.13 15.99
CA ILE A 90 4.98 -8.09 17.04
C ILE A 90 6.16 -8.94 16.57
N ARG A 91 6.12 -9.51 15.35
CA ARG A 91 7.24 -10.32 14.82
C ARG A 91 8.54 -9.51 14.70
N ALA A 92 8.47 -8.28 14.21
CA ALA A 92 9.64 -7.41 14.09
C ALA A 92 10.25 -7.03 15.45
N ASN A 93 9.48 -7.12 16.53
CA ASN A 93 9.90 -6.80 17.89
C ASN A 93 9.85 -8.03 18.82
N ALA A 94 9.80 -9.26 18.28
CA ALA A 94 9.56 -10.47 19.09
C ALA A 94 10.63 -10.65 20.18
N ALA A 95 11.88 -10.31 19.87
CA ALA A 95 12.99 -10.31 20.82
C ALA A 95 12.83 -9.29 21.97
N ALA A 96 12.07 -8.21 21.77
CA ALA A 96 11.80 -7.19 22.79
C ALA A 96 10.50 -7.45 23.58
N VAL A 97 9.56 -8.24 23.03
CA VAL A 97 8.23 -8.47 23.62
C VAL A 97 8.12 -9.85 24.30
N GLY A 98 9.15 -10.71 24.19
CA GLY A 98 9.16 -12.02 24.85
C GLY A 98 8.15 -13.02 24.27
N VAL A 99 7.74 -12.82 23.01
CA VAL A 99 6.80 -13.70 22.30
C VAL A 99 7.61 -14.68 21.44
N ASP A 100 7.39 -15.97 21.66
CA ASP A 100 8.07 -17.05 20.93
C ASP A 100 7.63 -17.04 19.44
N PRO A 101 8.53 -17.07 18.44
CA PRO A 101 8.17 -16.92 17.02
C PRO A 101 7.37 -18.08 16.39
N GLY A 102 6.89 -19.05 17.18
CA GLY A 102 6.48 -20.38 16.71
C GLY A 102 5.09 -20.88 17.14
N SER A 103 4.12 -20.01 17.42
CA SER A 103 2.72 -20.40 17.70
C SER A 103 1.74 -19.94 16.63
#